data_AF-A0A1V5U468-F1
#
_entry.id   AF-A0A1V5U468-F1
#
_cell.length_a   1.000
_cell.length_b   1.000
_cell.length_c   1.000
_cell.angle_alpha   90.00
_cell.angle_beta   90.00
_cell.angle_gamma   90.00
#
_symmetry.space_group_name_H-M   'P 1'
#
loop_
_entity.id
_entity.type
_entity.pdbx_description
1 polymer ?
#
loop_
_entity_poly.entity_id
_entity_poly.type
_entity_poly.pdbx_seq_one_letter_code
_entity_poly.pdbx_strand_id
1 'polypeptide(L)'
;MKRIIAILMALAMLLALAGCNIRKKIGEKLVEEMLEQGGDAEVDIDGDTMTIEGEDGSTTTIGGTEWPDSGLAKKIPELKKGTVSYVMQSEESLLLTIDSVEEDDAKNYIDEVKEDFTLDAYEMNYDGGFSYSAKNDSSLIISVTYTDGTVMITASQETP
;
A
#
# COMPACT_ATOMS: atom_id res chain seq x y z
N MET A 1 -25.73 20.52 34.91
CA MET A 1 -24.45 19.88 34.50
C MET A 1 -24.48 18.35 34.63
N LYS A 2 -24.81 17.75 35.79
CA LYS A 2 -24.83 16.27 35.96
C LYS A 2 -25.79 15.52 35.01
N ARG A 3 -26.94 16.11 34.69
CA ARG A 3 -27.94 15.52 33.76
C ARG A 3 -27.53 15.61 32.29
N ILE A 4 -26.78 16.64 31.90
CA ILE A 4 -26.32 16.85 30.52
C ILE A 4 -25.15 15.91 30.21
N ILE A 5 -24.23 15.74 31.18
CA ILE A 5 -23.11 14.79 31.07
C ILE A 5 -23.63 13.35 30.94
N ALA A 6 -24.66 12.98 31.72
CA ALA A 6 -25.27 11.65 31.62
C ALA A 6 -25.90 11.37 30.25
N ILE A 7 -26.52 12.37 29.62
CA ILE A 7 -27.11 12.25 28.28
C ILE A 7 -26.04 12.13 27.20
N LEU A 8 -24.96 12.93 27.30
CA LEU A 8 -23.82 12.88 26.38
C LEU A 8 -23.10 11.53 26.43
N MET A 9 -22.95 10.97 27.64
CA MET A 9 -22.29 9.67 27.85
C MET A 9 -23.15 8.51 27.33
N ALA A 10 -24.48 8.59 27.48
CA ALA A 10 -25.40 7.62 26.90
C ALA A 10 -25.44 7.68 25.36
N LEU A 11 -25.37 8.88 24.78
CA LEU A 11 -25.33 9.07 23.33
C LEU A 11 -24.01 8.55 22.71
N ALA A 12 -22.88 8.76 23.38
CA ALA A 12 -21.59 8.19 22.98
C ALA A 12 -21.59 6.66 23.00
N MET A 13 -22.29 6.05 23.96
CA MET A 13 -22.40 4.59 24.06
C MET A 13 -23.28 3.98 22.96
N LEU A 14 -24.27 4.71 22.47
CA LEU A 14 -25.12 4.29 21.35
C LEU A 14 -24.39 4.38 20.00
N LEU A 15 -23.49 5.35 19.82
CA LEU A 15 -22.66 5.48 18.62
C LEU A 15 -21.62 4.36 18.49
N ALA A 16 -21.14 3.82 19.63
CA ALA A 16 -20.19 2.70 19.65
C ALA A 16 -20.78 1.36 19.14
N LEU A 17 -22.11 1.20 19.17
CA LEU A 17 -22.77 -0.04 18.71
C LEU A 17 -23.10 -0.06 17.20
N ALA A 18 -23.00 1.09 16.52
CA ALA A 18 -23.20 1.19 15.07
C ALA A 18 -21.91 0.96 14.26
N GLY A 19 -20.74 0.95 14.90
CA GLY A 19 -19.43 0.86 14.24
C GLY A 19 -18.95 -0.55 13.88
N CYS A 20 -19.69 -1.62 14.25
CA CYS A 20 -19.16 -2.99 14.17
C CYS A 20 -19.87 -3.93 13.16
N ASN A 21 -20.80 -3.46 12.31
CA ASN A 21 -21.61 -4.37 11.47
C ASN A 21 -21.86 -3.96 10.01
N ILE A 22 -21.20 -2.91 9.49
CA ILE A 22 -21.31 -2.53 8.07
C ILE A 22 -20.32 -3.30 7.18
N ARG A 23 -19.20 -3.78 7.74
CA ARG A 23 -18.14 -4.49 6.99
C ARG A 23 -18.58 -5.81 6.37
N LYS A 24 -19.47 -6.56 7.03
CA LYS A 24 -19.80 -7.93 6.64
C LYS A 24 -20.67 -8.06 5.37
N LYS A 25 -21.39 -7.00 4.98
CA LYS A 25 -22.35 -7.04 3.85
C LYS A 25 -21.79 -6.53 2.51
N ILE A 26 -20.64 -5.85 2.52
CA ILE A 26 -20.05 -5.32 1.29
C ILE A 26 -19.26 -6.42 0.57
N GLY A 27 -18.53 -7.25 1.31
CA GLY A 27 -17.79 -8.39 0.75
C GLY A 27 -18.71 -9.45 0.11
N GLU A 28 -19.80 -9.83 0.76
CA GLU A 28 -20.69 -10.91 0.27
C GLU A 28 -21.27 -10.63 -1.13
N LYS A 29 -21.60 -9.38 -1.44
CA LYS A 29 -22.26 -9.03 -2.71
C LYS A 29 -21.28 -8.90 -3.89
N LEU A 30 -20.02 -8.62 -3.59
CA LEU A 30 -18.95 -8.44 -4.58
C LEU A 30 -18.38 -9.80 -5.01
N VAL A 31 -18.33 -10.76 -4.08
CA VAL A 31 -17.95 -12.15 -4.34
C VAL A 31 -18.96 -12.85 -5.26
N GLU A 32 -20.25 -12.59 -5.08
CA GLU A 32 -21.30 -13.16 -5.94
C GLU A 32 -21.17 -12.70 -7.40
N GLU A 33 -20.88 -11.41 -7.67
CA GLU A 33 -20.71 -10.90 -9.04
C GLU A 33 -19.45 -11.42 -9.75
N MET A 34 -18.40 -11.79 -9.02
CA MET A 34 -17.14 -12.30 -9.61
C MET A 34 -17.19 -13.80 -9.89
N LEU A 35 -17.87 -14.59 -9.05
CA LEU A 35 -18.12 -16.03 -9.32
C LEU A 35 -18.98 -16.22 -10.58
N GLU A 36 -19.88 -15.30 -10.88
CA GLU A 36 -20.71 -15.33 -12.10
C GLU A 36 -19.89 -15.05 -13.38
N GLN A 37 -18.71 -14.42 -13.29
CA GLN A 37 -17.87 -14.06 -14.45
C GLN A 37 -16.74 -15.07 -14.76
N GLY A 38 -16.67 -16.20 -14.05
CA GLY A 38 -15.91 -17.37 -14.50
C GLY A 38 -14.39 -17.34 -14.29
N GLY A 39 -13.92 -16.77 -13.18
CA GLY A 39 -12.52 -16.89 -12.76
C GLY A 39 -12.35 -17.95 -11.67
N ASP A 40 -11.57 -19.00 -11.93
CA ASP A 40 -11.09 -19.98 -10.95
C ASP A 40 -9.97 -19.37 -10.08
N ALA A 41 -10.17 -18.13 -9.63
CA ALA A 41 -9.22 -17.40 -8.81
C ALA A 41 -9.43 -17.80 -7.35
N GLU A 42 -8.39 -18.32 -6.72
CA GLU A 42 -8.37 -18.59 -5.28
C GLU A 42 -8.27 -17.23 -4.55
N VAL A 43 -9.42 -16.62 -4.28
CA VAL A 43 -9.49 -15.33 -3.59
C VAL A 43 -9.50 -15.57 -2.08
N ASP A 44 -8.39 -15.25 -1.42
CA ASP A 44 -8.36 -15.11 0.04
C ASP A 44 -8.86 -13.72 0.42
N ILE A 45 -10.00 -13.64 1.11
CA ILE A 45 -10.61 -12.39 1.56
C ILE A 45 -10.52 -12.34 3.08
N ASP A 46 -9.53 -11.61 3.59
CA ASP A 46 -9.54 -11.11 4.97
C ASP A 46 -10.16 -9.70 4.99
N GLY A 47 -11.51 -9.66 5.04
CA GLY A 47 -12.28 -8.44 5.33
C GLY A 47 -12.27 -7.34 4.25
N ASP A 48 -11.18 -6.58 4.16
CA ASP A 48 -10.98 -5.39 3.31
C ASP A 48 -9.84 -5.57 2.27
N THR A 49 -9.18 -6.73 2.27
CA THR A 49 -8.05 -7.06 1.40
C THR A 49 -8.48 -8.04 0.30
N MET A 50 -8.08 -7.77 -0.94
CA MET A 50 -8.28 -8.69 -2.07
C MET A 50 -6.92 -9.04 -2.67
N THR A 51 -6.55 -10.32 -2.64
CA THR A 51 -5.35 -10.83 -3.32
C THR A 51 -5.75 -11.66 -4.54
N ILE A 52 -5.05 -11.45 -5.65
CA ILE A 52 -5.21 -12.16 -6.92
C ILE A 52 -3.84 -12.75 -7.30
N GLU A 53 -3.81 -14.05 -7.51
CA GLU A 53 -2.64 -14.75 -8.04
C GLU A 53 -2.78 -14.94 -9.57
N GLY A 54 -1.75 -14.56 -10.32
CA GLY A 54 -1.65 -14.82 -11.76
C GLY A 54 -1.08 -16.21 -12.04
N GLU A 55 -1.40 -16.79 -13.19
CA GLU A 55 -0.83 -18.07 -13.65
C GLU A 55 0.71 -18.02 -13.82
N ASP A 56 1.28 -16.82 -13.88
CA ASP A 56 2.72 -16.55 -13.99
C ASP A 56 3.42 -16.42 -12.63
N GLY A 57 2.71 -16.63 -11.52
CA GLY A 57 3.24 -16.50 -10.16
C GLY A 57 3.32 -15.07 -9.65
N SER A 58 2.77 -14.09 -10.38
CA SER A 58 2.59 -12.72 -9.88
C SER A 58 1.44 -12.64 -8.87
N THR A 59 1.54 -11.73 -7.92
CA THR A 59 0.49 -11.49 -6.91
C THR A 59 0.10 -10.02 -6.90
N THR A 60 -1.19 -9.73 -6.95
CA THR A 60 -1.76 -8.38 -6.80
C THR A 60 -2.63 -8.32 -5.55
N THR A 61 -2.35 -7.38 -4.65
CA THR A 61 -3.12 -7.16 -3.43
C THR A 61 -3.69 -5.74 -3.41
N ILE A 62 -5.00 -5.61 -3.14
CA ILE A 62 -5.74 -4.35 -3.06
C ILE A 62 -6.32 -4.19 -1.65
N GLY A 63 -6.10 -3.03 -1.04
CA GLY A 63 -6.53 -2.73 0.33
C GLY A 63 -5.49 -3.15 1.37
N GLY A 64 -5.28 -2.30 2.38
CA GLY A 64 -4.28 -2.52 3.44
C GLY A 64 -4.38 -3.94 3.98
N THR A 65 -3.27 -4.62 4.24
CA THR A 65 -2.44 -4.24 5.36
C THR A 65 -1.02 -4.78 5.21
N GLU A 66 -0.06 -3.93 5.56
CA GLU A 66 1.36 -4.25 5.77
C GLU A 66 2.24 -4.21 4.52
N TRP A 67 3.50 -3.82 4.76
CA TRP A 67 4.55 -3.87 3.76
C TRP A 67 4.72 -5.31 3.27
N PRO A 68 4.89 -5.57 1.96
CA PRO A 68 5.02 -6.94 1.50
C PRO A 68 6.23 -7.58 2.15
N ASP A 69 5.98 -8.75 2.73
CA ASP A 69 7.02 -9.60 3.27
C ASP A 69 7.96 -10.02 2.15
N SER A 70 7.50 -10.32 0.94
CA SER A 70 8.25 -11.14 -0.03
C SER A 70 9.04 -10.38 -1.11
N GLY A 71 9.86 -11.13 -1.87
CA GLY A 71 10.42 -10.68 -3.16
C GLY A 71 11.38 -9.50 -3.05
N LEU A 72 11.22 -8.53 -3.96
CA LEU A 72 12.02 -7.31 -3.98
C LEU A 72 11.73 -6.39 -2.78
N ALA A 73 10.59 -6.53 -2.10
CA ALA A 73 10.24 -5.70 -0.95
C ALA A 73 11.18 -5.89 0.26
N LYS A 74 11.82 -7.07 0.41
CA LYS A 74 12.88 -7.30 1.42
C LYS A 74 14.20 -6.60 1.11
N LYS A 75 14.39 -6.15 -0.14
CA LYS A 75 15.64 -5.58 -0.64
C LYS A 75 15.64 -4.05 -0.66
N ILE A 76 14.52 -3.43 -0.29
CA ILE A 76 14.37 -1.97 -0.21
C ILE A 76 13.96 -1.58 1.22
N PRO A 77 14.27 -0.36 1.69
CA PRO A 77 13.80 0.14 2.97
C PRO A 77 12.27 0.10 3.07
N GLU A 78 11.73 -0.10 4.27
CA GLU A 78 10.29 -0.11 4.50
C GLU A 78 9.77 1.30 4.81
N LEU A 79 8.78 1.77 4.05
CA LEU A 79 8.02 2.97 4.40
C LEU A 79 6.94 2.62 5.44
N LYS A 80 7.23 2.91 6.71
CA LYS A 80 6.35 2.62 7.87
C LYS A 80 5.15 3.55 8.03
N LYS A 81 5.00 4.52 7.12
CA LYS A 81 4.05 5.64 7.23
C LYS A 81 3.03 5.56 6.11
N GLY A 82 1.80 5.97 6.40
CA GLY A 82 0.68 5.85 5.49
C GLY A 82 0.01 4.48 5.52
N THR A 83 -0.78 4.19 4.50
CA THR A 83 -1.53 2.94 4.33
C THR A 83 -1.22 2.36 2.96
N VAL A 84 -0.68 1.14 2.91
CA VAL A 84 -0.50 0.40 1.66
C VAL A 84 -1.89 0.17 1.06
N SER A 85 -2.17 0.73 -0.10
CA SER A 85 -3.46 0.60 -0.79
C SER A 85 -3.39 -0.35 -1.99
N TYR A 86 -2.18 -0.54 -2.53
CA TYR A 86 -1.95 -1.42 -3.66
C TYR A 86 -0.56 -2.04 -3.62
N VAL A 87 -0.49 -3.34 -3.90
CA VAL A 87 0.74 -4.09 -4.12
C VAL A 87 0.58 -4.88 -5.41
N MET A 88 1.55 -4.78 -6.31
CA MET A 88 1.77 -5.73 -7.38
C MET A 88 3.21 -6.19 -7.30
N GLN A 89 3.44 -7.51 -7.26
CA GLN A 89 4.79 -8.05 -7.20
C GLN A 89 4.92 -9.32 -8.03
N SER A 90 6.14 -9.54 -8.50
CA SER A 90 6.62 -10.77 -9.11
C SER A 90 8.05 -11.05 -8.60
N GLU A 91 8.73 -12.06 -9.14
CA GLU A 91 10.14 -12.29 -8.83
C GLU A 91 11.05 -11.12 -9.27
N GLU A 92 10.68 -10.41 -10.33
CA GLU A 92 11.53 -9.42 -11.00
C GLU A 92 11.05 -7.97 -10.82
N SER A 93 9.82 -7.76 -10.34
CA SER A 93 9.21 -6.44 -10.23
C SER A 93 8.37 -6.28 -8.97
N LEU A 94 8.32 -5.05 -8.47
CA LEU A 94 7.48 -4.61 -7.36
C LEU A 94 6.91 -3.23 -7.71
N LEU A 95 5.63 -3.05 -7.40
CA LEU A 95 4.93 -1.78 -7.41
C LEU A 95 4.09 -1.67 -6.14
N LEU A 96 4.29 -0.57 -5.41
CA LEU A 96 3.55 -0.23 -4.21
C LEU A 96 2.90 1.14 -4.36
N THR A 97 1.66 1.25 -3.89
CA THR A 97 1.00 2.53 -3.65
C THR A 97 0.66 2.66 -2.17
N ILE A 98 1.07 3.76 -1.58
CA ILE A 98 0.92 4.05 -0.16
C ILE A 98 0.25 5.42 -0.03
N ASP A 99 -0.95 5.43 0.52
CA ASP A 99 -1.74 6.65 0.68
C ASP A 99 -1.59 7.24 2.09
N SER A 100 -2.00 8.50 2.25
CA SER A 100 -1.96 9.22 3.53
C SER A 100 -0.55 9.33 4.13
N VAL A 101 0.46 9.54 3.27
CA VAL A 101 1.84 9.80 3.68
C VAL A 101 2.05 11.30 3.79
N GLU A 102 2.62 11.75 4.92
CA GLU A 102 3.02 13.15 5.06
C GLU A 102 4.26 13.45 4.21
N GLU A 103 4.36 14.66 3.67
CA GLU A 103 5.46 15.05 2.78
C GLU A 103 6.84 14.82 3.40
N ASP A 104 6.99 15.14 4.69
CA ASP A 104 8.26 14.96 5.40
C ASP A 104 8.59 13.48 5.65
N ASP A 105 7.59 12.63 5.86
CA ASP A 105 7.78 11.18 5.96
C ASP A 105 8.27 10.61 4.61
N ALA A 106 7.72 11.08 3.50
CA ALA A 106 8.16 10.69 2.15
C ALA A 106 9.59 11.18 1.84
N LYS A 107 9.98 12.38 2.28
CA LYS A 107 11.36 12.88 2.16
C LYS A 107 12.34 12.03 2.97
N ASN A 108 12.01 11.75 4.23
CA ASN A 108 12.84 10.91 5.10
C ASN A 108 13.04 9.52 4.49
N TYR A 109 12.01 8.95 3.89
CA TYR A 109 12.11 7.67 3.19
C TYR A 109 13.05 7.73 1.98
N ILE A 110 12.99 8.80 1.17
CA ILE A 110 13.95 9.00 0.07
C ILE A 110 15.37 9.12 0.59
N ASP A 111 15.58 9.79 1.73
CA ASP A 111 16.90 9.89 2.35
C ASP A 111 17.42 8.51 2.82
N GLU A 112 16.56 7.64 3.34
CA GLU A 112 16.90 6.24 3.65
C GLU A 112 17.24 5.45 2.37
N VAL A 113 16.47 5.62 1.29
CA VAL A 113 16.74 4.97 -0.01
C VAL A 113 18.11 5.40 -0.57
N LYS A 114 18.47 6.67 -0.41
CA LYS A 114 19.76 7.25 -0.86
C LYS A 114 20.97 6.64 -0.13
N GLU A 115 20.79 5.91 0.96
CA GLU A 115 21.91 5.23 1.65
C GLU A 115 22.47 4.04 0.83
N ASP A 116 21.63 3.35 0.05
CA ASP A 116 22.01 2.16 -0.74
C ASP A 116 21.88 2.39 -2.26
N PHE A 117 20.90 3.17 -2.69
CA PHE A 117 20.64 3.43 -4.10
C PHE A 117 21.27 4.75 -4.51
N THR A 118 22.46 4.71 -5.10
CA THR A 118 23.24 5.93 -5.42
C THR A 118 23.73 5.99 -6.86
N LEU A 119 23.70 4.87 -7.59
CA LEU A 119 24.15 4.78 -8.97
C LEU A 119 23.08 5.31 -9.92
N ASP A 120 23.51 6.02 -10.96
CA ASP A 120 22.64 6.61 -12.00
C ASP A 120 21.47 7.43 -11.41
N ALA A 121 21.70 8.07 -10.26
CA ALA A 121 20.65 8.74 -9.50
C ALA A 121 20.05 9.93 -10.28
N TYR A 122 18.73 10.01 -10.22
CA TYR A 122 17.93 11.07 -10.80
C TYR A 122 16.91 11.57 -9.77
N GLU A 123 16.83 12.89 -9.61
CA GLU A 123 15.91 13.55 -8.69
C GLU A 123 15.14 14.64 -9.44
N MET A 124 13.83 14.70 -9.21
CA MET A 124 12.96 15.72 -9.79
C MET A 124 12.06 16.31 -8.71
N ASN A 125 11.89 17.63 -8.74
CA ASN A 125 10.87 18.34 -7.97
C ASN A 125 9.94 19.05 -8.95
N TYR A 126 8.63 19.00 -8.71
CA TYR A 126 7.60 19.63 -9.53
C TYR A 126 6.47 20.17 -8.64
N ASP A 127 5.53 20.89 -9.24
CA ASP A 127 4.39 21.42 -8.48
C ASP A 127 3.54 20.27 -7.94
N GLY A 128 3.42 20.19 -6.61
CA GLY A 128 2.66 19.14 -5.92
C GLY A 128 3.42 17.82 -5.68
N GLY A 129 4.71 17.71 -5.99
CA GLY A 129 5.44 16.46 -5.76
C GLY A 129 6.93 16.44 -6.04
N PHE A 130 7.53 15.29 -5.78
CA PHE A 130 8.94 15.01 -6.04
C PHE A 130 9.15 13.53 -6.34
N SER A 131 10.24 13.21 -7.01
CA SER A 131 10.65 11.83 -7.26
C SER A 131 12.14 11.64 -7.17
N TYR A 132 12.52 10.41 -6.84
CA TYR A 132 13.88 9.93 -6.80
C TYR A 132 13.95 8.55 -7.45
N SER A 133 14.89 8.35 -8.36
CA SER A 133 15.17 7.04 -8.93
C SER A 133 16.66 6.80 -8.97
N ALA A 134 17.09 5.60 -8.60
CA ALA A 134 18.50 5.23 -8.61
C ALA A 134 18.66 3.72 -8.65
N LYS A 135 19.90 3.28 -8.77
CA LYS A 135 20.32 1.89 -8.75
C LYS A 135 21.30 1.64 -7.61
N ASN A 136 21.29 0.43 -7.06
CA ASN A 136 22.32 -0.02 -6.13
C ASN A 136 23.34 -0.96 -6.79
N ASP A 137 24.39 -1.34 -6.06
CA ASP A 137 25.47 -2.21 -6.57
C ASP A 137 24.99 -3.61 -7.01
N SER A 138 23.79 -4.03 -6.60
CA SER A 138 23.17 -5.30 -7.00
C SER A 138 22.33 -5.19 -8.28
N SER A 139 22.43 -4.08 -9.00
CA SER A 139 21.63 -3.78 -10.19
C SER A 139 20.11 -3.74 -9.93
N LEU A 140 19.70 -3.52 -8.68
CA LEU A 140 18.31 -3.27 -8.34
C LEU A 140 18.03 -1.78 -8.60
N ILE A 141 17.02 -1.51 -9.43
CA ILE A 141 16.53 -0.16 -9.68
C ILE A 141 15.37 0.10 -8.72
N ILE A 142 15.35 1.28 -8.11
CA ILE A 142 14.20 1.80 -7.37
C ILE A 142 13.75 3.13 -7.97
N SER A 143 12.45 3.37 -7.99
CA SER A 143 11.85 4.70 -8.23
C SER A 143 10.82 4.98 -7.14
N VAL A 144 10.92 6.15 -6.53
CA VAL A 144 10.02 6.65 -5.50
C VAL A 144 9.43 7.96 -5.99
N THR A 145 8.11 8.07 -6.02
CA THR A 145 7.40 9.28 -6.41
C THR A 145 6.42 9.64 -5.32
N TYR A 146 6.46 10.89 -4.86
CA TYR A 146 5.48 11.48 -3.96
C TYR A 146 4.62 12.49 -4.71
N THR A 147 3.30 12.41 -4.58
CA THR A 147 2.36 13.41 -5.11
C THR A 147 1.11 13.44 -4.24
N ASP A 148 0.73 14.61 -3.75
CA ASP A 148 -0.53 14.86 -3.01
C ASP A 148 -0.84 13.85 -1.88
N GLY A 149 0.16 13.45 -1.11
CA GLY A 149 -0.01 12.52 0.03
C GLY A 149 0.00 11.04 -0.35
N THR A 150 0.29 10.71 -1.62
CA THR A 150 0.50 9.34 -2.10
C THR A 150 1.97 9.14 -2.46
N VAL A 151 2.54 8.02 -2.00
CA VAL A 151 3.85 7.53 -2.41
C VAL A 151 3.66 6.31 -3.31
N MET A 152 4.27 6.35 -4.49
CA MET A 152 4.41 5.21 -5.39
C MET A 152 5.86 4.75 -5.38
N ILE A 153 6.08 3.46 -5.12
CA ILE A 153 7.41 2.84 -5.13
C ILE A 153 7.41 1.77 -6.22
N THR A 154 8.39 1.80 -7.10
CA THR A 154 8.68 0.68 -7.99
C THR A 154 10.07 0.16 -7.72
N ALA A 155 10.24 -1.15 -7.81
CA ALA A 155 11.56 -1.78 -7.83
C ALA A 155 11.60 -2.84 -8.93
N SER A 156 12.73 -2.93 -9.63
CA SER A 156 12.93 -3.94 -10.67
C SER A 156 14.39 -4.32 -10.78
N GLN A 157 14.65 -5.59 -11.04
CA GLN A 157 16.00 -6.09 -11.26
C GLN A 157 16.42 -5.83 -12.73
N GLU A 158 17.53 -5.14 -12.98
CA GLU A 158 18.10 -5.14 -14.34
C GLU A 158 18.58 -6.56 -14.65
N THR A 159 18.03 -7.16 -15.71
CA THR A 159 18.56 -8.39 -16.28
C THR A 159 19.77 -8.08 -17.16
N PRO A 160 20.84 -8.92 -17.10
CA PRO A 160 22.09 -8.70 -17.82
C PRO A 160 21.99 -8.81 -19.34
#